data_AF-A0A3N5ZIB4-F1
#
_entry.id   AF-A0A3N5ZIB4-F1
#
_cell.length_a   1.000
_cell.length_b   1.000
_cell.length_c   1.000
_cell.angle_alpha   90.00
_cell.angle_beta   90.00
_cell.angle_gamma   90.00
#
_symmetry.space_group_name_H-M   'P 1'
#
loop_
_entity.id
_entity.type
_entity.pdbx_description
1 polymer ?
#
loop_
_entity_poly.entity_id
_entity_poly.type
_entity_poly.pdbx_seq_one_letter_code
_entity_poly.pdbx_strand_id
1 'polypeptide(L)'
;MVDAPMNWNDLAGTRVGEVEPPKLIPIGHYEALITGAGKVENKGKNKTLVITYPIKLTEPLADVDAEAFSASDGFKEGYELPFWLTPASLYRFTDFGKALGASEDLSVPEMAEYLATCGEAFVIQAKQEADEKNPKRVYLRLDNPISMAEYEG
;
A
#
# COMPACT_ATOMS: atom_id res chain seq x y z
N MET A 1 12.40 -1.65 -16.11
CA MET A 1 12.82 -0.61 -17.07
C MET A 1 12.50 0.71 -16.40
N VAL A 2 13.46 1.64 -16.32
CA VAL A 2 13.19 2.97 -15.78
C VAL A 2 12.52 3.73 -16.91
N ASP A 3 11.27 4.18 -16.72
CA ASP A 3 10.60 5.02 -17.70
C ASP A 3 11.50 6.22 -18.02
N ALA A 4 11.76 6.44 -19.31
CA ALA A 4 12.52 7.60 -19.74
C ALA A 4 11.80 8.87 -19.23
N PRO A 5 12.53 9.92 -18.79
CA PRO A 5 11.89 11.12 -18.31
C PRO A 5 11.03 11.73 -19.42
N MET A 6 9.71 11.76 -19.21
CA MET A 6 8.76 12.37 -20.13
C MET A 6 9.11 13.84 -20.36
N ASN A 7 9.21 14.25 -21.63
CA ASN A 7 9.47 15.63 -22.00
C ASN A 7 8.15 16.40 -22.08
N TRP A 8 8.13 17.64 -21.55
CA TRP A 8 6.98 18.54 -21.62
C TRP A 8 6.43 18.71 -23.04
N ASN A 9 7.32 18.75 -24.05
CA ASN A 9 6.90 18.92 -25.44
C ASN A 9 6.07 17.74 -25.97
N ASP A 10 6.26 16.54 -25.41
CA ASP A 10 5.48 15.35 -25.78
C ASP A 10 4.09 15.38 -25.13
N LEU A 11 3.96 15.99 -23.95
CA LEU A 11 2.70 16.12 -23.21
C LEU A 11 1.88 17.34 -23.65
N ALA A 12 2.54 18.42 -24.10
CA ALA A 12 1.89 19.67 -24.47
C ALA A 12 0.99 19.55 -25.72
N GLY A 13 1.22 18.52 -26.56
CA GLY A 13 0.40 18.22 -27.73
C GLY A 13 -0.84 17.38 -27.45
N THR A 14 -0.91 16.71 -26.29
CA THR A 14 -2.02 15.82 -25.92
C THR A 14 -3.27 16.63 -25.64
N ARG A 15 -4.37 16.30 -26.31
CA ARG A 15 -5.63 17.01 -26.05
C ARG A 15 -6.19 16.58 -24.70
N VAL A 16 -6.73 17.52 -23.94
CA VAL A 16 -7.28 17.26 -22.59
C VAL A 16 -8.34 16.15 -22.60
N GLY A 17 -9.11 16.02 -23.68
CA GLY A 17 -10.12 14.96 -23.84
C GLY A 17 -9.56 13.57 -24.14
N GLU A 18 -8.27 13.44 -24.44
CA GLU A 18 -7.57 12.18 -24.75
C GLU A 18 -6.82 11.65 -23.51
N VAL A 19 -6.83 12.39 -22.39
CA VAL A 19 -6.21 11.96 -21.14
C VAL A 19 -7.15 11.00 -20.42
N GLU A 20 -6.83 9.72 -20.46
CA GLU A 20 -7.54 8.69 -19.70
C GLU A 20 -7.08 8.68 -18.23
N PRO A 21 -7.98 8.36 -17.29
CA PRO A 21 -7.57 8.16 -15.90
C PRO A 21 -6.62 6.96 -15.80
N PRO A 22 -5.64 6.99 -14.88
CA PRO A 22 -4.73 5.87 -14.69
C PRO A 22 -5.51 4.59 -14.37
N LYS A 23 -5.14 3.48 -15.00
CA LYS A 23 -5.76 2.19 -14.72
C LYS A 23 -5.30 1.71 -13.36
N LEU A 24 -6.25 1.27 -12.54
CA LEU A 24 -5.95 0.69 -11.24
C LEU A 24 -5.65 -0.80 -11.41
N ILE A 25 -4.83 -1.35 -10.52
CA ILE A 25 -4.68 -2.80 -10.41
C ILE A 25 -6.02 -3.43 -9.99
N PRO A 26 -6.29 -4.68 -10.40
CA PRO A 26 -7.49 -5.39 -10.00
C PRO A 26 -7.59 -5.56 -8.47
N ILE A 27 -8.82 -5.75 -8.00
CA ILE A 27 -9.09 -6.15 -6.61
C ILE A 27 -8.52 -7.55 -6.38
N GLY A 28 -7.96 -7.80 -5.21
CA GLY A 28 -7.42 -9.10 -4.80
C GLY A 28 -6.28 -8.96 -3.81
N HIS A 29 -5.53 -10.02 -3.58
CA HIS A 29 -4.37 -10.00 -2.69
C HIS A 29 -3.05 -9.91 -3.46
N TYR A 30 -2.10 -9.20 -2.86
CA TYR A 30 -0.79 -8.95 -3.42
C TYR A 30 0.28 -9.19 -2.36
N GLU A 31 1.41 -9.69 -2.78
CA GLU A 31 2.62 -9.68 -1.97
C GLU A 31 3.20 -8.25 -1.93
N ALA A 32 3.65 -7.84 -0.76
CA ALA A 32 4.18 -6.52 -0.49
C ALA A 32 5.40 -6.57 0.43
N LEU A 33 6.24 -5.54 0.31
CA LEU A 33 7.43 -5.32 1.15
C LEU A 33 7.41 -3.91 1.71
N ILE A 34 7.83 -3.77 2.98
CA ILE A 34 8.19 -2.45 3.53
C ILE A 34 9.54 -2.03 2.95
N THR A 35 9.60 -0.84 2.39
CA THR A 35 10.77 -0.35 1.64
C THR A 35 11.56 0.73 2.37
N GLY A 36 11.09 1.18 3.53
CA GLY A 36 11.77 2.22 4.29
C GLY A 36 11.08 2.57 5.60
N ALA A 37 11.65 3.57 6.28
CA ALA A 37 11.18 4.01 7.58
C ALA A 37 9.75 4.57 7.53
N GLY A 38 8.97 4.23 8.55
CA GLY A 38 7.64 4.78 8.75
C GLY A 38 7.68 6.26 9.07
N LYS A 39 6.87 7.07 8.38
CA LYS A 39 6.69 8.48 8.69
C LYS A 39 5.58 8.66 9.71
N VAL A 40 5.90 9.28 10.84
CA VAL A 40 4.93 9.62 11.88
C VAL A 40 4.34 11.01 11.61
N GLU A 41 3.02 11.09 11.55
CA GLU A 41 2.30 12.35 11.33
C GLU A 41 0.92 12.36 12.00
N ASN A 42 0.34 13.55 12.15
CA ASN A 42 -1.05 13.70 12.60
C ASN A 42 -1.96 13.81 11.37
N LYS A 43 -2.87 12.85 11.18
CA LYS A 43 -3.80 12.80 10.03
C LYS A 43 -5.25 12.98 10.46
N GLY A 44 -6.06 13.52 9.55
CA GLY A 44 -7.51 13.72 9.72
C GLY A 44 -7.89 14.91 10.60
N LYS A 45 -9.21 15.14 10.72
CA LYS A 45 -9.77 16.28 11.49
C LYS A 45 -9.46 16.21 12.99
N ASN A 46 -9.33 15.01 13.53
CA ASN A 46 -9.07 14.77 14.95
C ASN A 46 -7.57 14.76 15.28
N LYS A 47 -6.68 15.04 14.32
CA LYS A 47 -5.22 14.98 14.48
C LYS A 47 -4.76 13.67 15.11
N THR A 48 -5.29 12.55 14.59
CA THR A 48 -4.93 11.23 15.09
C THR A 48 -3.52 10.90 14.62
N LEU A 49 -2.69 10.37 15.53
CA LEU A 49 -1.33 9.95 15.21
C LEU A 49 -1.36 8.72 14.28
N VAL A 50 -0.57 8.76 13.20
CA VAL A 50 -0.43 7.69 12.21
C VAL A 50 1.04 7.49 11.91
N ILE A 51 1.47 6.22 11.81
CA ILE A 51 2.73 5.86 11.18
C ILE A 51 2.45 5.28 9.80
N THR A 52 3.04 5.85 8.76
CA THR A 52 2.82 5.44 7.36
C THR A 52 4.10 4.87 6.79
N TYR A 53 4.07 3.60 6.37
CA TYR A 53 5.23 2.94 5.76
C TYR A 53 5.16 3.00 4.23
N PRO A 54 6.25 3.35 3.54
CA PRO A 54 6.34 3.15 2.11
C PRO A 54 6.44 1.65 1.81
N ILE A 55 5.57 1.16 0.94
CA ILE A 55 5.53 -0.25 0.54
C ILE A 55 5.70 -0.39 -0.97
N LYS A 56 6.16 -1.57 -1.38
CA LYS A 56 6.23 -1.98 -2.78
C LYS A 56 5.46 -3.28 -2.94
N LEU A 57 4.58 -3.32 -3.94
CA LEU A 57 3.93 -4.57 -4.35
C LEU A 57 4.89 -5.36 -5.25
N THR A 58 5.00 -6.67 -5.00
CA THR A 58 5.96 -7.55 -5.68
C THR A 58 5.25 -8.53 -6.61
N GLU A 59 4.14 -9.13 -6.20
CA GLU A 59 3.45 -10.18 -6.97
C GLU A 59 1.92 -10.17 -6.75
N PRO A 60 1.09 -10.35 -7.81
CA PRO A 60 -0.33 -10.64 -7.63
C PRO A 60 -0.53 -12.09 -7.17
N LEU A 61 -1.42 -12.32 -6.20
CA LEU A 61 -1.73 -13.67 -5.71
C LEU A 61 -2.86 -14.32 -6.53
N ALA A 62 -3.21 -15.56 -6.17
CA ALA A 62 -4.09 -16.43 -6.95
C ALA A 62 -5.52 -15.90 -7.14
N ASP A 63 -5.97 -14.96 -6.31
CA ASP A 63 -7.30 -14.35 -6.40
C ASP A 63 -7.35 -13.08 -7.27
N VAL A 64 -6.21 -12.66 -7.83
CA VAL A 64 -6.14 -11.54 -8.78
C VAL A 64 -6.35 -12.05 -10.21
N ASP A 65 -7.28 -11.42 -10.93
CA ASP A 65 -7.51 -11.69 -12.35
C ASP A 65 -6.27 -11.30 -13.18
N ALA A 66 -5.58 -12.31 -13.73
CA ALA A 66 -4.35 -12.13 -14.49
C ALA A 66 -4.56 -11.37 -15.82
N GLU A 67 -5.72 -11.52 -16.47
CA GLU A 67 -6.03 -10.79 -17.70
C GLU A 67 -6.26 -9.30 -17.39
N ALA A 68 -7.03 -9.02 -16.33
CA ALA A 68 -7.27 -7.66 -15.86
C ALA A 68 -5.98 -6.99 -15.37
N PHE A 69 -5.09 -7.73 -14.69
CA PHE A 69 -3.79 -7.22 -14.25
C PHE A 69 -2.89 -6.89 -15.45
N SER A 70 -2.83 -7.77 -16.46
CA SER A 70 -2.07 -7.54 -17.69
C SER A 70 -2.57 -6.35 -18.50
N ALA A 71 -3.85 -6.01 -18.39
CA ALA A 71 -4.47 -4.85 -19.03
C ALA A 71 -4.35 -3.54 -18.22
N SER A 72 -3.85 -3.62 -16.98
CA SER A 72 -3.64 -2.47 -16.09
C SER A 72 -2.28 -1.80 -16.33
N ASP A 73 -2.01 -0.71 -15.61
CA ASP A 73 -0.69 -0.07 -15.62
C ASP A 73 0.37 -0.85 -14.78
N GLY A 74 0.02 -2.02 -14.25
CA GLY A 74 0.87 -2.81 -13.37
C GLY A 74 1.12 -2.15 -12.01
N PHE A 75 2.23 -2.54 -11.37
CA PHE A 75 2.63 -1.97 -10.08
C PHE A 75 3.15 -0.55 -10.23
N LYS A 76 2.59 0.36 -9.44
CA LYS A 76 3.04 1.75 -9.34
C LYS A 76 4.01 1.91 -8.17
N GLU A 77 4.76 3.01 -8.18
CA GLU A 77 5.58 3.40 -7.04
C GLU A 77 4.76 4.24 -6.04
N GLY A 78 5.26 4.36 -4.81
CA GLY A 78 4.71 5.27 -3.81
C GLY A 78 3.45 4.75 -3.10
N TYR A 79 3.24 3.43 -3.06
CA TYR A 79 2.22 2.87 -2.19
C TYR A 79 2.58 3.08 -0.72
N GLU A 80 1.57 3.32 0.10
CA GLU A 80 1.71 3.63 1.51
C GLU A 80 0.81 2.72 2.35
N LEU A 81 1.33 2.24 3.48
CA LEU A 81 0.61 1.46 4.47
C LEU A 81 0.46 2.25 5.78
N PRO A 82 -0.72 2.84 6.05
CA PRO A 82 -0.95 3.62 7.26
C PRO A 82 -1.41 2.74 8.44
N PHE A 83 -0.72 2.86 9.57
CA PHE A 83 -1.17 2.34 10.86
C PHE A 83 -1.56 3.50 11.79
N TRP A 84 -2.83 3.53 12.17
CA TRP A 84 -3.32 4.47 13.17
C TRP A 84 -2.80 4.08 14.56
N LEU A 85 -2.22 5.02 15.30
CA LEU A 85 -1.66 4.77 16.63
C LEU A 85 -2.69 5.15 17.71
N THR A 86 -3.89 4.55 17.61
CA THR A 86 -4.90 4.59 18.67
C THR A 86 -4.79 3.35 19.55
N PRO A 87 -5.29 3.35 20.80
CA PRO A 87 -5.23 2.17 21.66
C PRO A 87 -5.81 0.90 21.02
N ALA A 88 -6.90 1.02 20.26
CA ALA A 88 -7.52 -0.11 19.57
C ALA A 88 -6.72 -0.57 18.34
N SER A 89 -6.07 0.37 17.64
CA SER A 89 -5.30 0.10 16.43
C SER A 89 -3.86 -0.34 16.71
N LEU A 90 -3.31 0.00 17.88
CA LEU A 90 -1.97 -0.41 18.31
C LEU A 90 -1.84 -1.93 18.35
N TYR A 91 -2.90 -2.64 18.74
CA TYR A 91 -2.92 -4.10 18.69
C TYR A 91 -2.60 -4.60 17.28
N ARG A 92 -3.25 -4.06 16.24
CA ARG A 92 -3.02 -4.48 14.85
C ARG A 92 -1.61 -4.18 14.37
N PHE A 93 -1.03 -3.07 14.82
CA PHE A 93 0.35 -2.73 14.49
C PHE A 93 1.34 -3.71 15.11
N THR A 94 1.18 -4.04 16.40
CA THR A 94 2.08 -5.00 17.07
C THR A 94 1.85 -6.43 16.59
N ASP A 95 0.60 -6.82 16.35
CA ASP A 95 0.22 -8.13 15.83
C ASP A 95 0.82 -8.35 14.43
N PHE A 96 0.71 -7.35 13.56
CA PHE A 96 1.37 -7.39 12.25
C PHE A 96 2.90 -7.50 12.38
N GLY A 97 3.52 -6.72 13.26
CA GLY A 97 4.97 -6.82 13.50
C GLY A 97 5.41 -8.22 13.97
N LYS A 98 4.65 -8.83 14.87
CA LYS A 98 4.89 -10.22 15.33
C LYS A 98 4.72 -11.23 14.19
N ALA A 99 3.72 -11.03 13.34
CA ALA A 99 3.48 -11.87 12.17
C ALA A 99 4.65 -11.80 11.17
N LEU A 100 5.39 -10.68 11.16
CA LEU A 100 6.66 -10.51 10.42
C LEU A 100 7.90 -10.88 11.24
N GLY A 101 7.76 -11.61 12.34
CA GLY A 101 8.87 -12.16 13.13
C GLY A 101 9.44 -11.24 14.22
N ALA A 102 8.82 -10.10 14.51
CA ALA A 102 9.26 -9.24 15.60
C ALA A 102 9.06 -9.90 16.97
N SER A 103 9.98 -9.63 17.90
CA SER A 103 9.83 -10.09 19.29
C SER A 103 8.66 -9.39 20.00
N GLU A 104 7.96 -10.12 20.88
CA GLU A 104 6.87 -9.58 21.69
C GLU A 104 7.34 -8.62 22.79
N ASP A 105 8.63 -8.64 23.12
CA ASP A 105 9.23 -7.79 24.14
C ASP A 105 9.57 -6.38 23.64
N LEU A 106 9.43 -6.12 22.32
CA LEU A 106 9.73 -4.82 21.74
C LEU A 106 8.70 -3.77 22.13
N SER A 107 9.19 -2.57 22.44
CA SER A 107 8.35 -1.38 22.53
C SER A 107 7.84 -0.94 21.14
N VAL A 108 6.81 -0.10 21.11
CA VAL A 108 6.23 0.41 19.84
C VAL A 108 7.27 1.10 18.95
N PRO A 109 8.19 1.94 19.45
CA PRO A 109 9.27 2.50 18.62
C PRO A 109 10.23 1.44 18.06
N GLU A 110 10.64 0.46 18.86
CA GLU A 110 11.54 -0.62 18.42
C GLU A 110 10.87 -1.51 17.37
N MET A 111 9.57 -1.79 17.54
CA MET A 111 8.76 -2.46 16.53
C MET A 111 8.74 -1.68 15.20
N ALA A 112 8.67 -0.36 15.27
CA ALA A 112 8.69 0.48 14.06
C ALA A 112 10.04 0.46 13.34
N GLU A 113 11.14 0.44 14.10
CA GLU A 113 12.49 0.28 13.56
C GLU A 113 12.70 -1.11 12.94
N TYR A 114 12.18 -2.16 13.60
CA TYR A 114 12.19 -3.52 13.07
C TYR A 114 11.46 -3.58 11.72
N LEU A 115 10.21 -3.10 11.65
CA LEU A 115 9.42 -3.13 10.43
C LEU A 115 10.09 -2.39 9.27
N ALA A 116 10.78 -1.27 9.54
CA ALA A 116 11.51 -0.50 8.54
C ALA A 116 12.68 -1.27 7.89
N THR A 117 13.16 -2.35 8.52
CA THR A 117 14.38 -3.06 8.13
C THR A 117 14.21 -4.57 7.97
N CYS A 118 13.09 -5.16 8.39
CA CYS A 118 12.88 -6.61 8.39
C CYS A 118 12.98 -7.23 6.99
N GLY A 119 12.50 -6.54 5.95
CA GLY A 119 12.51 -7.04 4.57
C GLY A 119 11.62 -8.26 4.33
N GLU A 120 10.77 -8.62 5.31
CA GLU A 120 9.85 -9.74 5.21
C GLU A 120 8.66 -9.39 4.31
N ALA A 121 8.33 -10.34 3.43
CA ALA A 121 7.16 -10.24 2.55
C ALA A 121 5.88 -10.49 3.34
N PHE A 122 4.83 -9.75 2.96
CA PHE A 122 3.51 -9.88 3.57
C PHE A 122 2.42 -9.73 2.52
N VAL A 123 1.21 -10.19 2.85
CA VAL A 123 0.07 -10.08 1.96
C VAL A 123 -0.73 -8.84 2.30
N ILE A 124 -1.13 -8.09 1.28
CA ILE A 124 -2.02 -6.95 1.42
C ILE A 124 -3.20 -7.04 0.45
N GLN A 125 -4.37 -6.63 0.91
CA GLN A 125 -5.58 -6.63 0.09
C GLN A 125 -5.72 -5.31 -0.65
N ALA A 126 -5.85 -5.37 -1.97
CA ALA A 126 -6.22 -4.26 -2.82
C ALA A 126 -7.75 -4.17 -2.96
N LYS A 127 -8.30 -2.98 -2.68
CA LYS A 127 -9.70 -2.64 -2.90
C LYS A 127 -9.80 -1.39 -3.75
N GLN A 128 -10.87 -1.29 -4.52
CA GLN A 128 -11.21 -0.08 -5.25
C GLN A 128 -12.39 0.58 -4.55
N GLU A 129 -12.19 1.80 -4.05
CA GLU A 129 -13.21 2.56 -3.33
C GLU A 129 -13.56 3.82 -4.13
N ALA A 130 -14.85 4.16 -4.20
CA ALA A 130 -15.30 5.39 -4.82
C ALA A 130 -15.11 6.58 -3.86
N ASP A 131 -14.74 7.73 -4.39
CA ASP A 131 -14.65 8.97 -3.62
C ASP A 131 -16.05 9.43 -3.17
N GLU A 132 -16.19 9.70 -1.87
CA GLU A 132 -17.47 10.08 -1.26
C GLU A 132 -18.05 11.39 -1.84
N LYS A 133 -17.19 12.30 -2.33
CA LYS A 133 -17.60 13.60 -2.88
C LYS A 133 -17.77 13.53 -4.41
N ASN A 134 -17.10 12.59 -5.07
CA ASN A 134 -17.19 12.37 -6.50
C ASN A 134 -17.15 10.88 -6.84
N PRO A 135 -18.31 10.19 -6.89
CA PRO A 135 -18.38 8.74 -7.12
C PRO A 135 -17.77 8.25 -8.44
N LYS A 136 -17.49 9.16 -9.38
CA LYS A 136 -16.79 8.83 -10.64
C LYS A 136 -15.29 8.67 -10.46
N ARG A 137 -14.73 9.10 -9.32
CA ARG A 137 -13.33 8.89 -8.96
C ARG A 137 -13.25 7.63 -8.11
N VAL A 138 -12.47 6.67 -8.58
CA VAL A 138 -12.17 5.44 -7.86
C VAL A 138 -10.70 5.49 -7.48
N TYR A 139 -10.38 5.18 -6.23
CA TYR A 139 -9.01 5.08 -5.74
C TYR A 139 -8.70 3.66 -5.30
N LEU A 140 -7.43 3.30 -5.41
CA LEU A 140 -6.91 2.08 -4.84
C LEU A 140 -6.71 2.27 -3.34
N ARG A 141 -7.21 1.34 -2.56
CA ARG A 141 -6.94 1.23 -1.13
C ARG A 141 -6.24 -0.09 -0.87
N LEU A 142 -5.10 0.00 -0.19
CA LEU A 142 -4.37 -1.16 0.32
C LEU A 142 -4.67 -1.27 1.81
N ASP A 143 -5.17 -2.42 2.25
CA ASP A 143 -5.63 -2.64 3.63
C ASP A 143 -5.44 -4.10 4.03
N ASN A 144 -5.70 -4.40 5.30
CA ASN A 144 -5.64 -5.74 5.89
C ASN A 144 -4.30 -6.45 5.64
N PRO A 145 -3.17 -5.87 6.07
CA PRO A 145 -1.89 -6.53 5.95
C PRO A 145 -1.85 -7.75 6.89
N ILE A 146 -1.50 -8.91 6.35
CA ILE A 146 -1.35 -10.19 7.07
C ILE A 146 -0.04 -10.85 6.66
N SER A 147 0.50 -11.76 7.48
CA SER A 147 1.67 -12.54 7.06
C SER A 147 1.35 -13.51 5.92
N MET A 148 2.37 -13.92 5.17
CA MET A 148 2.22 -14.98 4.16
C MET A 148 1.69 -16.29 4.79
N ALA A 149 2.15 -16.63 5.99
CA ALA A 149 1.72 -17.83 6.71
C ALA A 149 0.22 -17.81 7.05
N GLU A 150 -0.34 -16.64 7.37
CA GLU A 150 -1.79 -16.48 7.63
C GLU A 150 -2.64 -16.55 6.36
N TYR A 151 -2.09 -16.20 5.20
CA TYR A 151 -2.81 -16.31 3.93
C TYR A 151 -2.91 -17.76 3.42
N GLU A 152 -1.87 -18.57 3.67
CA GLU A 152 -1.80 -19.97 3.21
C GLU A 152 -2.53 -20.96 4.14
N GLY A 153 -2.82 -20.56 5.38
CA GLY A 153 -3.46 -21.40 6.41
C GLY A 153 -4.99 -21.40 6.36
#